data_AF-A0A1A3Q1E6-F1
#
_entry.id   AF-A0A1A3Q1E6-F1
#
_cell.length_a   1.000
_cell.length_b   1.000
_cell.length_c   1.000
_cell.angle_alpha   90.00
_cell.angle_beta   90.00
_cell.angle_gamma   90.00
#
_symmetry.space_group_name_H-M   'P 1'
#
loop_
_entity.id
_entity.type
_entity.pdbx_description
1 polymer ?
#
loop_
_entity_poly.entity_id
_entity_poly.type
_entity_poly.pdbx_seq_one_letter_code
_entity_poly.pdbx_strand_id
1 'polypeptide(L)'
;MPTHPTGSLGLVRRRRLAFVAAGILAAAQWCLQLVLTHADPLAVAGVGGQVTALAAVFWCAAGLTTVGGGGECRRLAGYVASLVVVFGTDMVFGVIEWIWLPPCQVGAGVGAGAGSLVVRLIEAALGLCLAAIFLPAAAPGPRGDRISRVPAGWFVAAGACLVHALAGAASESFALPDPWCIAITGAGAAPSYKFLLDLMAGPQEEIVFTGVALLLLAGCGWRPQCAAIAASAMARGSLHLYYADHRTVWAWMLWAAVWSGGGLLLAFMAARIADQVNIGQRFFVIIYTAGIVVAHSLGDITHLRLIAPFFVFGIAAVVVGIELWWQTLRQRSPAIRRALRRRSVPTRTAVHDGLGELSEREAPGD
;
A
#
# COMPACT_ATOMS: atom_id res chain seq x y z
N MET A 1 -2.34 -27.55 31.36
CA MET A 1 -3.45 -26.65 31.01
C MET A 1 -3.31 -26.26 29.55
N PRO A 2 -4.25 -26.63 28.67
CA PRO A 2 -4.23 -26.18 27.28
C PRO A 2 -4.65 -24.71 27.22
N THR A 3 -3.84 -23.87 26.57
CA THR A 3 -4.16 -22.47 26.31
C THR A 3 -5.27 -22.39 25.27
N HIS A 4 -6.42 -21.82 25.65
CA HIS A 4 -7.55 -21.58 24.75
C HIS A 4 -7.15 -20.68 23.56
N PRO A 5 -7.63 -20.96 22.33
CA PRO A 5 -7.36 -20.16 21.15
C PRO A 5 -8.33 -18.98 21.08
N THR A 6 -8.16 -17.96 21.92
CA THR A 6 -9.00 -16.75 21.89
C THR A 6 -8.70 -15.82 20.70
N GLY A 7 -7.61 -16.07 19.96
CA GLY A 7 -7.21 -15.26 18.80
C GLY A 7 -8.00 -15.51 17.50
N SER A 8 -8.62 -16.68 17.32
CA SER A 8 -9.23 -17.04 16.02
C SER A 8 -10.64 -16.45 15.84
N LEU A 9 -11.44 -16.38 16.92
CA LEU A 9 -12.80 -15.85 16.90
C LEU A 9 -12.84 -14.34 16.55
N GLY A 10 -11.87 -13.57 17.06
CA GLY A 10 -11.75 -12.14 16.76
C GLY A 10 -11.42 -11.86 15.30
N LEU A 11 -10.55 -12.69 14.69
CA LEU A 11 -10.16 -12.54 13.28
C LEU A 11 -11.31 -12.88 12.33
N VAL A 12 -12.06 -13.96 12.62
CA VAL A 12 -13.23 -14.38 11.81
C VAL A 12 -14.34 -13.32 11.87
N ARG A 13 -14.63 -12.77 13.05
CA ARG A 13 -15.64 -11.72 13.22
C ARG A 13 -15.27 -10.44 12.47
N ARG A 14 -14.01 -9.98 12.60
CA ARG A 14 -13.51 -8.79 11.87
C ARG A 14 -13.57 -8.97 10.36
N ARG A 15 -13.24 -10.17 9.88
CA ARG A 15 -13.31 -10.50 8.46
C ARG A 15 -14.75 -10.47 7.96
N ARG A 16 -15.69 -11.10 8.65
CA ARG A 16 -17.12 -11.05 8.26
C ARG A 16 -17.65 -9.63 8.20
N LEU A 17 -17.27 -8.78 9.16
CA LEU A 17 -17.62 -7.36 9.14
C LEU A 17 -17.06 -6.65 7.90
N ALA A 18 -15.80 -6.91 7.52
CA ALA A 18 -15.21 -6.33 6.31
C ALA A 18 -15.91 -6.79 5.02
N PHE A 19 -16.34 -8.06 4.93
CA PHE A 19 -17.15 -8.55 3.80
C PHE A 19 -18.50 -7.83 3.70
N VAL A 20 -19.22 -7.72 4.82
CA VAL A 20 -20.52 -7.04 4.87
C VAL A 20 -20.37 -5.56 4.54
N ALA A 21 -19.37 -4.89 5.13
CA ALA A 21 -19.08 -3.49 4.87
C ALA A 21 -18.72 -3.25 3.40
N ALA A 22 -17.88 -4.10 2.80
CA ALA A 22 -17.57 -4.01 1.37
C ALA A 22 -18.82 -4.16 0.49
N GLY A 23 -19.72 -5.11 0.83
CA GLY A 23 -20.98 -5.28 0.11
C GLY A 23 -21.90 -4.06 0.20
N ILE A 24 -22.04 -3.46 1.39
CA ILE A 24 -22.85 -2.26 1.61
C ILE A 24 -22.25 -1.05 0.88
N LEU A 25 -20.93 -0.84 0.99
CA LEU A 25 -20.25 0.28 0.34
C LEU A 25 -20.30 0.16 -1.19
N ALA A 26 -20.07 -1.03 -1.74
CA ALA A 26 -20.19 -1.27 -3.17
C ALA A 26 -21.63 -1.03 -3.66
N ALA A 27 -22.64 -1.54 -2.95
CA ALA A 27 -24.03 -1.26 -3.28
C ALA A 27 -24.37 0.24 -3.22
N ALA A 28 -23.86 0.96 -2.21
CA ALA A 28 -24.02 2.41 -2.13
C ALA A 28 -23.36 3.14 -3.30
N GLN A 29 -22.14 2.73 -3.69
CA GLN A 29 -21.44 3.25 -4.87
C GLN A 29 -22.25 3.03 -6.14
N TRP A 30 -22.75 1.82 -6.37
CA TRP A 30 -23.55 1.47 -7.55
C TRP A 30 -24.84 2.26 -7.61
N CYS A 31 -25.58 2.35 -6.50
CA CYS A 31 -26.80 3.16 -6.44
C CYS A 31 -26.50 4.63 -6.74
N LEU A 32 -25.45 5.19 -6.16
CA LEU A 32 -25.05 6.58 -6.41
C LEU A 32 -24.66 6.79 -7.88
N GLN A 33 -23.86 5.91 -8.46
CA GLN A 33 -23.45 5.98 -9.86
C GLN A 33 -24.66 5.89 -10.80
N LEU A 34 -25.58 4.95 -10.58
CA LEU A 34 -26.79 4.82 -11.39
C LEU A 34 -27.70 6.05 -11.27
N VAL A 35 -27.82 6.65 -10.10
CA VAL A 35 -28.58 7.90 -9.93
C VAL A 35 -27.92 9.06 -10.68
N LEU A 36 -26.60 9.23 -10.54
CA LEU A 36 -25.84 10.31 -11.17
C LEU A 36 -25.81 10.20 -12.70
N THR A 37 -25.87 8.98 -13.23
CA THR A 37 -25.83 8.70 -14.67
C THR A 37 -27.21 8.47 -15.27
N HIS A 38 -28.28 8.67 -14.50
CA HIS A 38 -29.66 8.38 -14.91
C HIS A 38 -29.84 6.95 -15.47
N ALA A 39 -29.13 5.99 -14.88
CA ALA A 39 -29.10 4.59 -15.28
C ALA A 39 -28.71 4.38 -16.76
N ASP A 40 -27.76 5.17 -17.25
CA ASP A 40 -27.14 4.96 -18.55
C ASP A 40 -26.73 3.48 -18.74
N PRO A 41 -26.99 2.85 -19.91
CA PRO A 41 -26.68 1.44 -20.14
C PRO A 41 -25.22 1.07 -19.87
N LEU A 42 -24.27 2.00 -20.08
CA LEU A 42 -22.85 1.78 -19.82
C LEU A 42 -22.55 1.83 -18.33
N ALA A 43 -23.22 2.70 -17.57
CA ALA A 43 -23.16 2.68 -16.11
C ALA A 43 -23.71 1.36 -15.54
N VAL A 44 -24.81 0.85 -16.10
CA VAL A 44 -25.38 -0.45 -15.73
C VAL A 44 -24.41 -1.59 -16.03
N ALA A 45 -23.76 -1.58 -17.21
CA ALA A 45 -22.75 -2.56 -17.58
C ALA A 45 -21.52 -2.49 -16.65
N GLY A 46 -21.05 -1.29 -16.32
CA GLY A 46 -19.97 -1.05 -15.37
C GLY A 46 -20.27 -1.64 -13.99
N VAL A 47 -21.46 -1.34 -13.45
CA VAL A 47 -21.96 -1.90 -12.18
C VAL A 47 -22.02 -3.43 -12.24
N GLY A 48 -22.53 -4.02 -13.34
CA GLY A 48 -22.54 -5.48 -13.53
C GLY A 48 -21.14 -6.11 -13.48
N GLY A 49 -20.15 -5.43 -14.07
CA GLY A 49 -18.73 -5.79 -13.96
C GLY A 49 -18.22 -5.73 -12.52
N GLN A 50 -18.55 -4.67 -11.79
CA GLN A 50 -18.15 -4.48 -10.39
C GLN A 50 -18.77 -5.54 -9.45
N VAL A 51 -20.05 -5.89 -9.65
CA VAL A 51 -20.72 -6.98 -8.90
C VAL A 51 -19.97 -8.30 -9.09
N THR A 52 -19.64 -8.63 -10.35
CA THR A 52 -18.89 -9.84 -10.70
C THR A 52 -17.50 -9.83 -10.07
N ALA A 53 -16.82 -8.67 -10.11
CA ALA A 53 -15.51 -8.49 -9.50
C ALA A 53 -15.57 -8.62 -7.97
N LEU A 54 -16.62 -8.15 -7.31
CA LEU A 54 -16.80 -8.29 -5.86
C LEU A 54 -16.97 -9.76 -5.46
N ALA A 55 -17.77 -10.51 -6.23
CA ALA A 55 -17.87 -11.95 -6.06
C ALA A 55 -16.51 -12.65 -6.24
N ALA A 56 -15.72 -12.23 -7.24
CA ALA A 56 -14.37 -12.73 -7.47
C ALA A 56 -13.40 -12.40 -6.33
N VAL A 57 -13.48 -11.20 -5.73
CA VAL A 57 -12.73 -10.82 -4.52
C VAL A 57 -13.06 -11.78 -3.39
N PHE A 58 -14.35 -12.01 -3.12
CA PHE A 58 -14.79 -12.89 -2.03
C PHE A 58 -14.34 -14.34 -2.25
N TRP A 59 -14.45 -14.84 -3.47
CA TRP A 59 -13.96 -16.16 -3.86
C TRP A 59 -12.43 -16.28 -3.73
N CYS A 60 -11.68 -15.26 -4.18
CA CYS A 60 -10.23 -15.22 -4.03
C CYS A 60 -9.84 -15.22 -2.56
N ALA A 61 -10.44 -14.35 -1.76
CA ALA A 61 -10.18 -14.23 -0.34
C ALA A 61 -10.44 -15.55 0.39
N ALA A 62 -11.58 -16.20 0.13
CA ALA A 62 -11.91 -17.49 0.74
C ALA A 62 -10.84 -18.55 0.42
N GLY A 63 -10.48 -18.72 -0.86
CA GLY A 63 -9.49 -19.72 -1.28
C GLY A 63 -8.06 -19.42 -0.82
N LEU A 64 -7.69 -18.15 -0.65
CA LEU A 64 -6.38 -17.78 -0.11
C LEU A 64 -6.20 -18.15 1.36
N THR A 65 -7.29 -18.40 2.09
CA THR A 65 -7.27 -18.75 3.51
C THR A 65 -7.41 -20.25 3.79
N THR A 66 -7.58 -21.08 2.77
CA THR A 66 -7.58 -22.54 2.90
C THR A 66 -6.16 -23.10 2.83
N VAL A 67 -5.88 -24.15 3.61
CA VAL A 67 -4.58 -24.86 3.61
C VAL A 67 -4.27 -25.34 2.20
N GLY A 68 -3.13 -24.91 1.64
CA GLY A 68 -2.71 -25.25 0.27
C GLY A 68 -3.38 -24.46 -0.87
N GLY A 69 -4.34 -23.57 -0.58
CA GLY A 69 -5.20 -22.95 -1.61
C GLY A 69 -4.73 -21.63 -2.23
N GLY A 70 -3.59 -21.08 -1.79
CA GLY A 70 -3.22 -19.70 -2.11
C GLY A 70 -2.14 -19.51 -3.16
N GLY A 71 -2.37 -19.97 -4.40
CA GLY A 71 -1.44 -19.77 -5.51
C GLY A 71 -1.32 -18.30 -5.96
N GLU A 72 -0.18 -17.96 -6.59
CA GLU A 72 0.12 -16.62 -7.11
C GLU A 72 -0.97 -16.10 -8.08
N CYS A 73 -1.55 -16.99 -8.89
CA CYS A 73 -2.64 -16.65 -9.81
C CYS A 73 -3.89 -16.13 -9.07
N ARG A 74 -4.26 -16.75 -7.94
CA ARG A 74 -5.41 -16.31 -7.13
C ARG A 74 -5.15 -14.98 -6.44
N ARG A 75 -3.90 -14.71 -6.06
CA ARG A 75 -3.46 -13.41 -5.50
C ARG A 75 -3.58 -12.30 -6.53
N LEU A 76 -3.07 -12.56 -7.73
CA LEU A 76 -3.19 -11.64 -8.86
C LEU A 76 -4.65 -11.40 -9.24
N ALA A 77 -5.46 -12.46 -9.35
CA ALA A 77 -6.88 -12.34 -9.63
C ALA A 77 -7.63 -11.52 -8.56
N GLY A 78 -7.31 -11.73 -7.28
CA GLY A 78 -7.86 -10.93 -6.18
C GLY A 78 -7.50 -9.45 -6.30
N TYR A 79 -6.25 -9.14 -6.68
CA TYR A 79 -5.81 -7.77 -6.92
C TYR A 79 -6.54 -7.12 -8.10
N VAL A 80 -6.57 -7.77 -9.27
CA VAL A 80 -7.26 -7.26 -10.46
C VAL A 80 -8.75 -7.07 -10.19
N ALA A 81 -9.39 -8.03 -9.54
CA ALA A 81 -10.78 -7.89 -9.13
C ALA A 81 -10.99 -6.70 -8.19
N SER A 82 -10.04 -6.41 -7.30
CA SER A 82 -10.11 -5.26 -6.39
C SER A 82 -10.03 -3.92 -7.14
N LEU A 83 -9.20 -3.83 -8.18
CA LEU A 83 -9.15 -2.66 -9.06
C LEU A 83 -10.50 -2.43 -9.75
N VAL A 84 -11.11 -3.49 -10.29
CA VAL A 84 -12.42 -3.40 -10.96
C VAL A 84 -13.51 -3.06 -9.95
N VAL A 85 -13.54 -3.68 -8.77
CA VAL A 85 -14.54 -3.38 -7.72
C VAL A 85 -14.56 -1.89 -7.39
N VAL A 86 -13.39 -1.27 -7.23
CA VAL A 86 -13.32 0.12 -6.79
C VAL A 86 -13.47 1.10 -7.94
N PHE A 87 -12.74 0.91 -9.04
CA PHE A 87 -12.64 1.91 -10.12
C PHE A 87 -13.31 1.50 -11.43
N GLY A 88 -13.95 0.33 -11.51
CA GLY A 88 -14.42 -0.26 -12.77
C GLY A 88 -15.32 0.67 -13.60
N THR A 89 -16.28 1.33 -12.95
CA THR A 89 -17.15 2.29 -13.63
C THR A 89 -16.37 3.51 -14.14
N ASP A 90 -15.46 4.06 -13.34
CA ASP A 90 -14.65 5.20 -13.75
C ASP A 90 -13.65 4.84 -14.87
N MET A 91 -13.14 3.60 -14.91
CA MET A 91 -12.34 3.12 -16.03
C MET A 91 -13.16 3.07 -17.33
N VAL A 92 -14.43 2.64 -17.24
CA VAL A 92 -15.34 2.61 -18.39
C VAL A 92 -15.62 4.04 -18.86
N PHE A 93 -16.00 4.95 -17.94
CA PHE A 93 -16.24 6.35 -18.28
C PHE A 93 -14.98 7.05 -18.80
N GLY A 94 -13.80 6.81 -18.23
CA GLY A 94 -12.55 7.37 -18.72
C GLY A 94 -12.27 6.99 -20.18
N VAL A 95 -12.48 5.72 -20.56
CA VAL A 95 -12.34 5.28 -21.95
C VAL A 95 -13.40 5.93 -22.86
N ILE A 96 -14.66 5.97 -22.43
CA ILE A 96 -15.77 6.55 -23.18
C ILE A 96 -15.54 8.05 -23.41
N GLU A 97 -15.21 8.79 -22.37
CA GLU A 97 -14.98 10.24 -22.41
C GLU A 97 -13.74 10.58 -23.24
N TRP A 98 -12.79 9.66 -23.42
CA TRP A 98 -11.70 9.82 -24.38
C TRP A 98 -12.16 9.58 -25.84
N ILE A 99 -12.96 8.54 -26.09
CA ILE A 99 -13.46 8.25 -27.44
C ILE A 99 -14.41 9.36 -27.91
N TRP A 100 -15.34 9.75 -27.04
CA TRP A 100 -16.36 10.76 -27.27
C TRP A 100 -16.20 11.88 -26.24
N LEU A 101 -15.32 12.83 -26.57
CA LEU A 101 -15.02 13.97 -25.72
C LEU A 101 -16.32 14.68 -25.28
N PRO A 102 -16.60 14.79 -23.98
CA PRO A 102 -17.76 15.53 -23.49
C PRO A 102 -17.59 17.04 -23.79
N PRO A 103 -18.64 17.86 -23.64
CA PRO A 103 -18.47 19.31 -23.68
C PRO A 103 -17.56 19.79 -22.55
N CYS A 104 -16.70 20.79 -22.81
CA CYS A 104 -15.83 21.39 -21.80
C CYS A 104 -16.65 22.25 -20.82
N GLN A 105 -17.20 21.61 -19.78
CA GLN A 105 -18.04 22.24 -18.78
C GLN A 105 -17.68 21.73 -17.37
N VAL A 106 -17.84 22.60 -16.37
CA VAL A 106 -17.58 22.23 -14.97
C VAL A 106 -18.51 21.10 -14.56
N GLY A 107 -17.94 20.01 -14.06
CA GLY A 107 -18.69 18.83 -13.60
C GLY A 107 -19.17 17.90 -14.71
N ALA A 108 -18.79 18.13 -15.97
CA ALA A 108 -19.12 17.24 -17.09
C ALA A 108 -18.20 16.02 -17.24
N GLY A 109 -17.15 15.92 -16.42
CA GLY A 109 -16.27 14.75 -16.36
C GLY A 109 -16.24 14.11 -14.98
N VAL A 110 -15.73 12.88 -14.92
CA VAL A 110 -15.71 11.98 -13.75
C VAL A 110 -15.14 12.63 -12.46
N GLY A 111 -14.26 13.62 -12.59
CA GLY A 111 -13.49 14.21 -11.49
C GLY A 111 -14.00 15.51 -10.87
N ALA A 112 -15.02 16.17 -11.41
CA ALA A 112 -15.36 17.56 -11.05
C ALA A 112 -16.83 17.81 -10.61
N GLY A 113 -17.66 16.77 -10.59
CA GLY A 113 -19.08 16.89 -10.21
C GLY A 113 -19.28 17.02 -8.71
N ALA A 114 -20.43 17.57 -8.27
CA ALA A 114 -20.75 17.75 -6.85
C ALA A 114 -20.75 16.43 -6.03
N GLY A 115 -21.00 15.29 -6.71
CA GLY A 115 -20.96 13.96 -6.11
C GLY A 115 -19.57 13.30 -6.05
N SER A 116 -18.56 13.85 -6.74
CA SER A 116 -17.25 13.20 -6.89
C SER A 116 -16.53 13.00 -5.55
N LEU A 117 -16.65 13.93 -4.60
CA LEU A 117 -16.07 13.75 -3.26
C LEU A 117 -16.68 12.56 -2.50
N VAL A 118 -18.01 12.37 -2.60
CA VAL A 118 -18.71 11.25 -1.94
C VAL A 118 -18.29 9.92 -2.56
N VAL A 119 -18.18 9.87 -3.89
CA VAL A 119 -17.67 8.69 -4.61
C VAL A 119 -16.25 8.35 -4.13
N ARG A 120 -15.33 9.32 -4.09
CA ARG A 120 -13.95 9.12 -3.61
C ARG A 120 -13.89 8.59 -2.17
N LEU A 121 -14.77 9.09 -1.29
CA LEU A 121 -14.88 8.61 0.09
C LEU A 121 -15.37 7.15 0.16
N ILE A 122 -16.37 6.79 -0.64
CA ILE A 122 -16.88 5.42 -0.71
C ILE A 122 -15.80 4.49 -1.25
N GLU A 123 -15.09 4.89 -2.31
CA GLU A 123 -14.01 4.12 -2.92
C GLU A 123 -12.83 3.90 -1.98
N ALA A 124 -12.40 4.94 -1.25
CA ALA A 124 -11.38 4.83 -0.23
C ALA A 124 -11.81 3.85 0.89
N ALA A 125 -13.06 3.97 1.37
CA ALA A 125 -13.62 3.07 2.38
C ALA A 125 -13.75 1.62 1.88
N LEU A 126 -14.13 1.44 0.62
CA LEU A 126 -14.20 0.15 -0.04
C LEU A 126 -12.81 -0.47 -0.16
N GLY A 127 -11.80 0.31 -0.58
CA GLY A 127 -10.40 -0.09 -0.59
C GLY A 127 -9.90 -0.56 0.78
N LEU A 128 -10.26 0.15 1.87
CA LEU A 128 -9.94 -0.27 3.23
C LEU A 128 -10.61 -1.60 3.60
N CYS A 129 -11.87 -1.81 3.20
CA CYS A 129 -12.57 -3.07 3.42
C CYS A 129 -11.89 -4.21 2.66
N LEU A 130 -11.51 -4.00 1.39
CA LEU A 130 -10.77 -4.97 0.58
C LEU A 130 -9.41 -5.32 1.20
N ALA A 131 -8.66 -4.32 1.64
CA ALA A 131 -7.41 -4.51 2.36
C ALA A 131 -7.61 -5.36 3.63
N ALA A 132 -8.66 -5.07 4.42
CA ALA A 132 -9.01 -5.84 5.61
C ALA A 132 -9.42 -7.28 5.30
N ILE A 133 -10.13 -7.52 4.18
CA ILE A 133 -10.51 -8.85 3.70
C ILE A 133 -9.28 -9.70 3.37
N PHE A 134 -8.27 -9.10 2.74
CA PHE A 134 -7.04 -9.78 2.32
C PHE A 134 -5.93 -9.79 3.37
N LEU A 135 -6.00 -8.97 4.41
CA LEU A 135 -4.99 -8.90 5.49
C LEU A 135 -4.62 -10.27 6.11
N PRO A 136 -5.57 -11.19 6.37
CA PRO A 136 -5.26 -12.54 6.84
C PRO A 136 -4.45 -13.36 5.82
N ALA A 137 -4.67 -13.09 4.54
CA ALA A 137 -4.07 -13.77 3.39
C ALA A 137 -2.84 -13.05 2.82
N ALA A 138 -2.29 -12.06 3.53
CA ALA A 138 -1.08 -11.35 3.13
C ALA A 138 -0.01 -12.37 2.67
N ALA A 139 0.61 -12.12 1.51
CA ALA A 139 1.62 -13.03 0.99
C ALA A 139 2.66 -13.30 2.07
N PRO A 140 3.10 -14.54 2.30
CA PRO A 140 4.25 -14.76 3.15
C PRO A 140 5.48 -14.12 2.49
N GLY A 141 6.36 -13.52 3.28
CA GLY A 141 7.64 -12.98 2.78
C GLY A 141 8.41 -14.05 1.98
N PRO A 142 9.24 -13.64 1.01
CA PRO A 142 9.99 -14.58 0.19
C PRO A 142 10.89 -15.46 1.08
N ARG A 143 10.55 -16.75 1.21
CA ARG A 143 11.36 -17.70 1.99
C ARG A 143 12.78 -17.77 1.39
N GLY A 144 13.77 -17.63 2.27
CA GLY A 144 15.20 -17.43 1.97
C GLY A 144 15.94 -18.47 1.12
N ASP A 145 15.25 -19.43 0.52
CA ASP A 145 15.87 -20.49 -0.31
C ASP A 145 15.87 -20.19 -1.81
N ARG A 146 15.25 -19.08 -2.23
CA ARG A 146 15.38 -18.59 -3.62
C ARG A 146 15.93 -17.17 -3.64
N ILE A 147 17.18 -17.04 -3.26
CA ILE A 147 18.04 -16.00 -3.83
C ILE A 147 18.27 -16.40 -5.30
N SER A 148 17.25 -16.31 -6.15
CA SER A 148 17.48 -16.14 -7.58
C SER A 148 18.23 -14.82 -7.68
N ARG A 149 19.53 -14.90 -7.96
CA ARG A 149 20.51 -13.81 -8.02
C ARG A 149 19.84 -12.51 -8.46
N VAL A 150 19.41 -11.72 -7.51
CA VAL A 150 19.05 -10.33 -7.74
C VAL A 150 20.40 -9.62 -7.88
N PRO A 151 20.64 -8.81 -8.94
CA PRO A 151 21.80 -7.94 -8.98
C PRO A 151 21.84 -7.18 -7.65
N ALA A 152 23.02 -7.11 -7.01
CA ALA A 152 23.23 -6.65 -5.63
C ALA A 152 22.20 -5.59 -5.23
N GLY A 153 21.51 -5.72 -4.08
CA GLY A 153 20.35 -4.90 -3.71
C GLY A 153 20.50 -3.37 -3.93
N TRP A 154 21.75 -2.87 -3.92
CA TRP A 154 22.14 -1.52 -4.32
C TRP A 154 21.91 -1.16 -5.79
N PHE A 155 22.16 -2.06 -6.74
CA PHE A 155 21.86 -1.87 -8.18
C PHE A 155 20.37 -1.79 -8.44
N VAL A 156 19.59 -2.56 -7.68
CA VAL A 156 18.13 -2.56 -7.78
C VAL A 156 17.59 -1.30 -7.11
N ALA A 157 18.01 -0.96 -5.89
CA ALA A 157 17.65 0.31 -5.25
C ALA A 157 18.05 1.54 -6.08
N ALA A 158 19.30 1.62 -6.57
CA ALA A 158 19.78 2.69 -7.44
C ALA A 158 19.08 2.68 -8.80
N GLY A 159 18.75 1.50 -9.32
CA GLY A 159 17.96 1.32 -10.54
C GLY A 159 16.53 1.84 -10.39
N ALA A 160 15.86 1.63 -9.25
CA ALA A 160 14.57 2.29 -9.00
C ALA A 160 14.70 3.74 -8.61
N CYS A 161 15.78 4.18 -7.97
CA CYS A 161 16.06 5.61 -7.81
C CYS A 161 16.20 6.27 -9.17
N LEU A 162 16.93 5.64 -10.09
CA LEU A 162 17.13 6.14 -11.43
C LEU A 162 15.85 6.03 -12.24
N VAL A 163 15.12 4.91 -12.22
CA VAL A 163 13.84 4.76 -12.93
C VAL A 163 12.77 5.69 -12.37
N HIS A 164 12.74 5.94 -11.05
CA HIS A 164 11.78 6.84 -10.42
C HIS A 164 12.18 8.32 -10.57
N ALA A 165 13.48 8.64 -10.53
CA ALA A 165 13.98 9.98 -10.87
C ALA A 165 13.82 10.25 -12.37
N LEU A 166 14.01 9.27 -13.23
CA LEU A 166 13.67 9.33 -14.66
C LEU A 166 12.15 9.32 -14.86
N ALA A 167 11.35 8.69 -13.99
CA ALA A 167 9.89 8.74 -14.02
C ALA A 167 9.37 10.11 -13.63
N GLY A 168 9.90 10.69 -12.55
CA GLY A 168 9.60 12.04 -12.08
C GLY A 168 10.12 13.09 -13.06
N ALA A 169 11.37 12.96 -13.51
CA ALA A 169 11.94 13.82 -14.53
C ALA A 169 11.26 13.64 -15.90
N ALA A 170 10.81 12.43 -16.28
CA ALA A 170 9.95 12.25 -17.45
C ALA A 170 8.57 12.86 -17.23
N SER A 171 7.97 12.71 -16.05
CA SER A 171 6.70 13.35 -15.69
C SER A 171 6.79 14.88 -15.62
N GLU A 172 7.98 15.45 -15.49
CA GLU A 172 8.24 16.90 -15.53
C GLU A 172 8.73 17.38 -16.92
N SER A 173 9.52 16.58 -17.64
CA SER A 173 10.08 16.90 -18.96
C SER A 173 9.09 16.64 -20.10
N PHE A 174 8.25 15.61 -19.97
CA PHE A 174 6.92 15.66 -20.53
C PHE A 174 6.14 16.53 -19.56
N ALA A 175 5.99 17.83 -19.86
CA ALA A 175 4.93 18.60 -19.24
C ALA A 175 3.70 17.70 -19.25
N LEU A 176 3.21 17.32 -18.05
CA LEU A 176 1.98 16.54 -17.90
C LEU A 176 1.03 17.06 -18.97
N PRO A 177 0.67 16.25 -19.99
CA PRO A 177 -0.08 16.76 -21.12
C PRO A 177 -1.28 17.48 -20.55
N ASP A 178 -1.40 18.79 -20.82
CA ASP A 178 -2.49 19.56 -20.25
C ASP A 178 -3.79 18.82 -20.55
N PRO A 179 -4.70 18.68 -19.57
CA PRO A 179 -5.97 18.05 -19.85
C PRO A 179 -6.62 18.82 -21.01
N TRP A 180 -7.24 18.11 -21.94
CA TRP A 180 -7.86 18.75 -23.11
C TRP A 180 -8.89 19.82 -22.69
N CYS A 181 -9.44 19.70 -21.48
CA CYS A 181 -10.23 20.72 -20.80
C CYS A 181 -9.97 20.71 -19.29
N ILE A 182 -9.59 21.85 -18.71
CA ILE A 182 -9.37 21.97 -17.25
C ILE A 182 -10.70 21.87 -16.48
N ALA A 183 -11.82 22.34 -17.05
CA ALA A 183 -13.12 22.41 -16.37
C ALA A 183 -13.68 21.04 -15.95
N ILE A 184 -13.31 19.96 -16.65
CA ILE A 184 -13.73 18.58 -16.33
C ILE A 184 -12.86 17.93 -15.24
N THR A 185 -11.78 18.59 -14.84
CA THR A 185 -10.83 18.10 -13.83
C THR A 185 -11.14 18.69 -12.45
N GLY A 186 -10.53 18.13 -11.40
CA GLY A 186 -10.58 18.74 -10.06
C GLY A 186 -10.05 20.17 -10.01
N ALA A 187 -9.17 20.57 -10.94
CA ALA A 187 -8.68 21.94 -11.05
C ALA A 187 -9.74 22.94 -11.57
N GLY A 188 -10.81 22.46 -12.22
CA GLY A 188 -11.95 23.28 -12.60
C GLY A 188 -12.93 23.58 -11.46
N ALA A 189 -12.76 22.93 -10.30
CA ALA A 189 -13.64 23.10 -9.14
C ALA A 189 -13.36 24.38 -8.35
N ALA A 190 -14.33 24.78 -7.52
CA ALA A 190 -14.13 25.83 -6.53
C ALA A 190 -12.96 25.49 -5.58
N PRO A 191 -12.13 26.44 -5.14
CA PRO A 191 -10.87 26.16 -4.44
C PRO A 191 -11.00 25.27 -3.20
N SER A 192 -12.03 25.49 -2.37
CA SER A 192 -12.29 24.67 -1.18
C SER A 192 -12.71 23.24 -1.54
N TYR A 193 -13.45 23.06 -2.63
CA TYR A 193 -13.84 21.75 -3.13
C TYR A 193 -12.65 21.04 -3.78
N LYS A 194 -11.83 21.75 -4.57
CA LYS A 194 -10.58 21.24 -5.13
C LYS A 194 -9.67 20.68 -4.03
N PHE A 195 -9.45 21.43 -2.95
CA PHE A 195 -8.62 20.96 -1.83
C PHE A 195 -9.11 19.62 -1.25
N LEU A 196 -10.43 19.45 -1.09
CA LEU A 196 -11.00 18.19 -0.59
C LEU A 196 -10.85 17.05 -1.60
N LEU A 197 -11.00 17.33 -2.90
CA LEU A 197 -10.76 16.35 -3.96
C LEU A 197 -9.29 15.90 -3.98
N ASP A 198 -8.35 16.84 -3.92
CA ASP A 198 -6.90 16.56 -3.86
C ASP A 198 -6.54 15.76 -2.60
N LEU A 199 -7.08 16.16 -1.45
CA LEU A 199 -6.89 15.43 -0.19
C LEU A 199 -7.36 13.98 -0.29
N MET A 200 -8.49 13.74 -0.96
CA MET A 200 -9.09 12.43 -1.10
C MET A 200 -8.52 11.58 -2.25
N ALA A 201 -7.73 12.14 -3.17
CA ALA A 201 -7.12 11.41 -4.27
C ALA A 201 -6.20 10.28 -3.77
N GLY A 202 -5.33 10.59 -2.81
CA GLY A 202 -4.41 9.62 -2.21
C GLY A 202 -5.12 8.42 -1.58
N PRO A 203 -6.07 8.59 -0.64
CA PRO A 203 -6.81 7.47 -0.05
C PRO A 203 -7.63 6.69 -1.08
N GLN A 204 -8.29 7.38 -2.01
CA GLN A 204 -9.09 6.76 -3.06
C GLN A 204 -8.24 5.81 -3.90
N GLU A 205 -7.10 6.27 -4.40
CA GLU A 205 -6.29 5.53 -5.35
C GLU A 205 -5.33 4.53 -4.66
N GLU A 206 -4.53 5.01 -3.71
CA GLU A 206 -3.34 4.26 -3.27
C GLU A 206 -3.63 3.09 -2.33
N ILE A 207 -4.78 3.09 -1.65
CA ILE A 207 -5.17 1.96 -0.79
C ILE A 207 -5.31 0.69 -1.62
N VAL A 208 -5.89 0.80 -2.82
CA VAL A 208 -6.09 -0.34 -3.72
C VAL A 208 -4.90 -0.52 -4.65
N PHE A 209 -4.49 0.53 -5.36
CA PHE A 209 -3.40 0.45 -6.35
C PHE A 209 -2.11 -0.07 -5.72
N THR A 210 -1.78 0.41 -4.52
CA THR A 210 -0.54 0.10 -3.82
C THR A 210 -0.77 -0.84 -2.64
N GLY A 211 -1.69 -0.52 -1.73
CA GLY A 211 -1.86 -1.28 -0.49
C GLY A 211 -2.33 -2.73 -0.70
N VAL A 212 -3.41 -2.93 -1.45
CA VAL A 212 -3.92 -4.27 -1.79
C VAL A 212 -2.90 -5.05 -2.64
N ALA A 213 -2.22 -4.38 -3.57
CA ALA A 213 -1.16 -5.00 -4.37
C ALA A 213 -0.03 -5.55 -3.49
N LEU A 214 0.51 -4.73 -2.58
CA LEU A 214 1.58 -5.14 -1.68
C LEU A 214 1.12 -6.26 -0.72
N LEU A 215 -0.10 -6.15 -0.17
CA LEU A 215 -0.68 -7.20 0.68
C LEU A 215 -0.69 -8.55 -0.04
N LEU A 216 -1.13 -8.58 -1.29
CA LEU A 216 -1.34 -9.82 -2.02
C LEU A 216 -0.09 -10.36 -2.69
N LEU A 217 0.84 -9.49 -3.12
CA LEU A 217 1.85 -9.84 -4.13
C LEU A 217 3.29 -9.51 -3.75
N ALA A 218 3.56 -8.78 -2.65
CA ALA A 218 4.92 -8.44 -2.27
C ALA A 218 5.82 -9.68 -2.04
N GLY A 219 5.24 -10.77 -1.53
CA GLY A 219 5.92 -12.05 -1.30
C GLY A 219 5.89 -13.02 -2.48
N CYS A 220 5.34 -12.62 -3.63
CA CYS A 220 5.27 -13.48 -4.82
C CYS A 220 6.50 -13.35 -5.72
N GLY A 221 6.63 -14.25 -6.69
CA GLY A 221 7.64 -14.19 -7.74
C GLY A 221 7.47 -12.97 -8.67
N TRP A 222 8.45 -12.77 -9.56
CA TRP A 222 8.45 -11.61 -10.47
C TRP A 222 7.31 -11.61 -11.48
N ARG A 223 6.92 -12.79 -11.99
CA ARG A 223 5.83 -12.92 -12.98
C ARG A 223 4.51 -12.31 -12.51
N PRO A 224 3.94 -12.69 -11.34
CA PRO A 224 2.72 -12.06 -10.85
C PRO A 224 2.91 -10.59 -10.46
N GLN A 225 4.10 -10.18 -10.00
CA GLN A 225 4.40 -8.77 -9.72
C GLN A 225 4.39 -7.92 -11.00
N CYS A 226 5.00 -8.39 -12.10
CA CYS A 226 4.94 -7.73 -13.40
C CYS A 226 3.51 -7.65 -13.95
N ALA A 227 2.73 -8.73 -13.82
CA ALA A 227 1.34 -8.73 -14.25
C ALA A 227 0.50 -7.72 -13.45
N ALA A 228 0.78 -7.56 -12.15
CA ALA A 228 0.14 -6.55 -11.32
C ALA A 228 0.56 -5.13 -11.68
N ILE A 229 1.84 -4.90 -12.00
CA ILE A 229 2.33 -3.61 -12.52
C ILE A 229 1.59 -3.25 -13.81
N ALA A 230 1.46 -4.21 -14.74
CA ALA A 230 0.72 -3.99 -15.98
C ALA A 230 -0.78 -3.70 -15.72
N ALA A 231 -1.42 -4.49 -14.85
CA ALA A 231 -2.81 -4.27 -14.48
C ALA A 231 -3.03 -2.91 -13.81
N SER A 232 -2.13 -2.50 -12.91
CA SER A 232 -2.13 -1.19 -12.25
C SER A 232 -2.03 -0.05 -13.27
N ALA A 233 -1.07 -0.13 -14.20
CA ALA A 233 -0.88 0.85 -15.25
C ALA A 233 -2.10 0.95 -16.18
N MET A 234 -2.66 -0.18 -16.61
CA MET A 234 -3.86 -0.20 -17.46
C MET A 234 -5.08 0.36 -16.73
N ALA A 235 -5.29 -0.01 -15.47
CA ALA A 235 -6.42 0.46 -14.68
C ALA A 235 -6.33 1.97 -14.43
N ARG A 236 -5.17 2.48 -13.98
CA ARG A 236 -4.98 3.93 -13.78
C ARG A 236 -5.05 4.69 -15.09
N GLY A 237 -4.46 4.16 -16.16
CA GLY A 237 -4.55 4.73 -17.49
C GLY A 237 -5.99 4.89 -17.92
N SER A 238 -6.77 3.81 -17.91
CA SER A 238 -8.19 3.81 -18.28
C SER A 238 -9.00 4.81 -17.44
N LEU A 239 -8.77 4.82 -16.12
CA LEU A 239 -9.39 5.76 -15.19
C LEU A 239 -9.13 7.22 -15.57
N HIS A 240 -7.94 7.56 -16.06
CA HIS A 240 -7.50 8.93 -16.33
C HIS A 240 -7.63 9.34 -17.81
N LEU A 241 -8.16 8.46 -18.66
CA LEU A 241 -8.31 8.76 -20.08
C LEU A 241 -9.23 9.96 -20.35
N TYR A 242 -10.13 10.31 -19.43
CA TYR A 242 -10.95 11.51 -19.56
C TYR A 242 -10.15 12.82 -19.60
N TYR A 243 -8.88 12.82 -19.14
CA TYR A 243 -7.98 13.96 -19.31
C TYR A 243 -7.37 14.07 -20.72
N ALA A 244 -7.38 12.98 -21.48
CA ALA A 244 -6.75 12.90 -22.79
C ALA A 244 -7.71 13.28 -23.92
N ASP A 245 -7.17 13.94 -24.95
CA ASP A 245 -7.76 13.95 -26.29
C ASP A 245 -7.10 12.89 -27.19
N HIS A 246 -7.55 12.81 -28.45
CA HIS A 246 -6.99 11.88 -29.43
C HIS A 246 -5.50 12.13 -29.75
N ARG A 247 -4.93 13.29 -29.36
CA ARG A 247 -3.53 13.66 -29.62
C ARG A 247 -2.63 13.36 -28.43
N THR A 248 -3.15 13.47 -27.22
CA THR A 248 -2.41 13.40 -25.96
C THR A 248 -2.55 12.05 -25.24
N VAL A 249 -3.42 11.16 -25.72
CA VAL A 249 -3.67 9.84 -25.15
C VAL A 249 -2.40 9.05 -24.82
N TRP A 250 -1.43 9.02 -25.74
CA TRP A 250 -0.20 8.27 -25.52
C TRP A 250 0.68 8.88 -24.43
N ALA A 251 0.68 10.20 -24.29
CA ALA A 251 1.38 10.88 -23.21
C ALA A 251 0.70 10.59 -21.85
N TRP A 252 -0.63 10.56 -21.80
CA TRP A 252 -1.38 10.14 -20.61
C TRP A 252 -1.17 8.66 -20.26
N MET A 253 -1.11 7.77 -21.25
CA MET A 253 -0.78 6.35 -21.03
C MET A 253 0.65 6.16 -20.53
N LEU A 254 1.61 6.90 -21.08
CA LEU A 254 2.98 6.90 -20.60
C LEU A 254 3.06 7.40 -19.15
N TRP A 255 2.38 8.50 -18.83
CA TRP A 255 2.26 9.00 -17.46
C TRP A 255 1.70 7.94 -16.51
N ALA A 256 0.61 7.27 -16.87
CA ALA A 256 0.01 6.23 -16.03
C ALA A 256 0.94 5.02 -15.84
N ALA A 257 1.66 4.60 -16.89
CA ALA A 257 2.65 3.52 -16.82
C ALA A 257 3.82 3.88 -15.89
N VAL A 258 4.29 5.12 -15.99
CA VAL A 258 5.42 5.64 -15.22
C VAL A 258 5.03 5.84 -13.75
N TRP A 259 3.91 6.49 -13.48
CA TRP A 259 3.43 6.78 -12.14
C TRP A 259 2.90 5.53 -11.43
N SER A 260 1.88 4.88 -11.99
CA SER A 260 1.23 3.72 -11.35
C SER A 260 2.11 2.47 -11.43
N GLY A 261 2.68 2.20 -12.61
CA GLY A 261 3.52 1.03 -12.83
C GLY A 261 4.88 1.16 -12.15
N GLY A 262 5.56 2.30 -12.34
CA GLY A 262 6.84 2.59 -11.70
C GLY A 262 6.74 2.73 -10.18
N GLY A 263 5.69 3.38 -9.67
CA GLY A 263 5.43 3.47 -8.23
C GLY A 263 5.23 2.10 -7.58
N LEU A 264 4.44 1.21 -8.21
CA LEU A 264 4.21 -0.14 -7.71
C LEU A 264 5.46 -1.03 -7.81
N LEU A 265 6.27 -0.88 -8.86
CA LEU A 265 7.58 -1.51 -8.99
C LEU A 265 8.49 -1.15 -7.81
N LEU A 266 8.60 0.14 -7.50
CA LEU A 266 9.37 0.64 -6.36
C LEU A 266 8.83 0.08 -5.04
N ALA A 267 7.51 0.01 -4.88
CA ALA A 267 6.88 -0.57 -3.70
C ALA A 267 7.24 -2.05 -3.49
N PHE A 268 7.22 -2.87 -4.54
CA PHE A 268 7.65 -4.27 -4.46
C PHE A 268 9.14 -4.40 -4.12
N MET A 269 9.98 -3.51 -4.66
CA MET A 269 11.39 -3.51 -4.34
C MET A 269 11.66 -3.09 -2.89
N ALA A 270 10.98 -2.05 -2.41
CA ALA A 270 11.03 -1.64 -1.01
C ALA A 270 10.55 -2.76 -0.08
N ALA A 271 9.51 -3.52 -0.48
CA ALA A 271 9.05 -4.67 0.28
C ALA A 271 10.12 -5.77 0.39
N ARG A 272 10.88 -6.01 -0.68
CA ARG A 272 12.00 -6.97 -0.65
C ARG A 272 13.14 -6.50 0.25
N ILE A 273 13.46 -5.21 0.24
CA ILE A 273 14.48 -4.63 1.15
C ILE A 273 13.99 -4.74 2.59
N ALA A 274 12.72 -4.42 2.86
CA ALA A 274 12.11 -4.52 4.18
C ALA A 274 12.17 -5.96 4.72
N ASP A 275 11.94 -6.96 3.87
CA ASP A 275 12.08 -8.37 4.23
C ASP A 275 13.54 -8.74 4.58
N GLN A 276 14.53 -8.24 3.83
CA GLN A 276 15.97 -8.45 4.12
C GLN A 276 16.38 -7.89 5.49
N VAL A 277 15.74 -6.83 5.95
CA VAL A 277 15.97 -6.23 7.28
C VAL A 277 14.99 -6.72 8.35
N ASN A 278 14.25 -7.81 8.09
CA ASN A 278 13.30 -8.46 9.01
C ASN A 278 12.13 -7.56 9.47
N ILE A 279 11.69 -6.61 8.64
CA ILE A 279 10.47 -5.85 8.89
C ILE A 279 9.27 -6.72 8.53
N GLY A 280 8.34 -6.88 9.48
CA GLY A 280 7.13 -7.67 9.26
C GLY A 280 6.31 -7.10 8.10
N GLN A 281 6.00 -7.93 7.11
CA GLN A 281 5.33 -7.50 5.87
C GLN A 281 4.04 -6.72 6.11
N ARG A 282 3.17 -7.18 7.04
CA ARG A 282 1.93 -6.44 7.36
C ARG A 282 2.20 -5.02 7.85
N PHE A 283 3.22 -4.86 8.69
CA PHE A 283 3.63 -3.56 9.20
C PHE A 283 4.20 -2.69 8.08
N PHE A 284 5.08 -3.24 7.25
CA PHE A 284 5.61 -2.55 6.07
C PHE A 284 4.47 -2.06 5.16
N VAL A 285 3.51 -2.92 4.82
CA VAL A 285 2.41 -2.56 3.92
C VAL A 285 1.57 -1.43 4.52
N ILE A 286 1.24 -1.49 5.81
CA ILE A 286 0.46 -0.42 6.46
C ILE A 286 1.20 0.91 6.38
N ILE A 287 2.48 0.95 6.76
CA ILE A 287 3.26 2.19 6.78
C ILE A 287 3.50 2.72 5.36
N TYR A 288 3.87 1.85 4.42
CA TYR A 288 4.10 2.25 3.03
C TYR A 288 2.81 2.78 2.41
N THR A 289 1.68 2.10 2.60
CA THR A 289 0.37 2.51 2.07
C THR A 289 -0.06 3.85 2.65
N ALA A 290 -0.01 4.02 3.97
CA ALA A 290 -0.36 5.30 4.60
C ALA A 290 0.55 6.43 4.11
N GLY A 291 1.84 6.12 3.94
CA GLY A 291 2.83 7.05 3.46
C GLY A 291 2.59 7.51 2.01
N ILE A 292 2.33 6.57 1.08
CA ILE A 292 2.03 6.92 -0.32
C ILE A 292 0.68 7.63 -0.44
N VAL A 293 -0.31 7.28 0.38
CA VAL A 293 -1.60 7.99 0.47
C VAL A 293 -1.36 9.46 0.79
N VAL A 294 -0.58 9.74 1.84
CA VAL A 294 -0.24 11.13 2.22
C VAL A 294 0.57 11.82 1.13
N ALA A 295 1.55 11.12 0.54
CA ALA A 295 2.41 11.67 -0.50
C ALA A 295 1.61 12.07 -1.75
N HIS A 296 0.68 11.22 -2.19
CA HIS A 296 -0.19 11.47 -3.33
C HIS A 296 -1.09 12.68 -3.05
N SER A 297 -1.81 12.69 -1.93
CA SER A 297 -2.67 13.83 -1.55
C SER A 297 -1.89 15.15 -1.45
N LEU A 298 -0.70 15.14 -0.83
CA LEU A 298 0.15 16.34 -0.74
C LEU A 298 0.66 16.80 -2.10
N GLY A 299 1.01 15.87 -2.98
CA GLY A 299 1.42 16.17 -4.36
C GLY A 299 0.34 16.94 -5.12
N ASP A 300 -0.91 16.51 -4.98
CA ASP A 300 -2.06 17.16 -5.63
C ASP A 300 -2.40 18.53 -5.02
N ILE A 301 -2.35 18.64 -3.68
CA ILE A 301 -2.65 19.89 -2.95
C ILE A 301 -1.62 20.98 -3.26
N THR A 302 -0.34 20.62 -3.23
CA THR A 302 0.74 21.61 -3.28
C THR A 302 1.19 21.92 -4.71
N HIS A 303 0.80 21.09 -5.68
CA HIS A 303 1.37 21.08 -7.03
C HIS A 303 2.90 20.93 -7.06
N LEU A 304 3.54 20.63 -5.92
CA LEU A 304 4.97 20.40 -5.79
C LEU A 304 5.22 18.93 -6.12
N ARG A 305 5.32 18.66 -7.41
CA ARG A 305 5.48 17.31 -8.00
C ARG A 305 6.76 16.58 -7.55
N LEU A 306 7.73 17.31 -7.02
CA LEU A 306 8.94 16.77 -6.38
C LEU A 306 8.67 16.11 -5.02
N ILE A 307 7.56 16.40 -4.33
CA ILE A 307 7.31 15.86 -2.98
C ILE A 307 7.11 14.35 -3.00
N ALA A 308 6.36 13.79 -3.94
CA ALA A 308 6.03 12.36 -3.93
C ALA A 308 7.29 11.44 -4.04
N PRO A 309 8.27 11.71 -4.93
CA PRO A 309 9.55 11.00 -4.92
C PRO A 309 10.28 11.10 -3.57
N PHE A 310 10.46 12.31 -3.03
CA PHE A 310 11.17 12.52 -1.76
C PHE A 310 10.43 11.91 -0.55
N PHE A 311 9.10 11.86 -0.58
CA PHE A 311 8.29 11.28 0.48
C PHE A 311 8.31 9.75 0.43
N VAL A 312 8.20 9.14 -0.76
CA VAL A 312 8.32 7.67 -0.92
C VAL A 312 9.73 7.19 -0.55
N PHE A 313 10.77 7.93 -0.96
CA PHE A 313 12.14 7.70 -0.50
C PHE A 313 12.29 7.95 1.00
N GLY A 314 11.68 9.01 1.53
CA GLY A 314 11.68 9.35 2.94
C GLY A 314 11.03 8.27 3.80
N ILE A 315 9.88 7.73 3.39
CA ILE A 315 9.17 6.67 4.12
C ILE A 315 9.93 5.34 4.03
N ALA A 316 10.45 4.96 2.87
CA ALA A 316 11.29 3.77 2.74
C ALA A 316 12.57 3.92 3.60
N ALA A 317 13.22 5.08 3.56
CA ALA A 317 14.41 5.37 4.36
C ALA A 317 14.12 5.50 5.86
N VAL A 318 12.96 6.02 6.26
CA VAL A 318 12.51 6.13 7.66
C VAL A 318 12.11 4.76 8.19
N VAL A 319 11.43 3.93 7.41
CA VAL A 319 11.07 2.56 7.83
C VAL A 319 12.31 1.70 7.98
N VAL A 320 13.24 1.77 7.03
CA VAL A 320 14.54 1.09 7.11
C VAL A 320 15.40 1.70 8.23
N GLY A 321 15.40 3.01 8.38
CA GLY A 321 16.17 3.75 9.39
C GLY A 321 15.68 3.51 10.81
N ILE A 322 14.37 3.48 11.04
CA ILE A 322 13.75 3.15 12.33
C ILE A 322 14.08 1.71 12.70
N GLU A 323 14.00 0.75 11.77
CA GLU A 323 14.34 -0.64 12.10
C GLU A 323 15.85 -0.82 12.31
N LEU A 324 16.73 -0.20 11.51
CA LEU A 324 18.17 -0.21 11.75
C LEU A 324 18.52 0.43 13.11
N TRP A 325 17.88 1.55 13.45
CA TRP A 325 18.02 2.20 14.75
C TRP A 325 17.54 1.30 15.88
N TRP A 326 16.38 0.67 15.71
CA TRP A 326 15.77 -0.22 16.69
C TRP A 326 16.57 -1.52 16.87
N GLN A 327 17.13 -2.08 15.79
CA GLN A 327 18.08 -3.19 15.83
C GLN A 327 19.37 -2.79 16.56
N THR A 328 19.87 -1.57 16.32
CA THR A 328 21.03 -1.02 17.05
C THR A 328 20.75 -0.90 18.55
N LEU A 329 19.55 -0.43 18.94
CA LEU A 329 19.11 -0.38 20.34
C LEU A 329 18.93 -1.78 20.95
N ARG A 330 18.40 -2.75 20.19
CA ARG A 330 18.27 -4.16 20.61
C ARG A 330 19.62 -4.85 20.77
N GLN A 331 20.62 -4.53 19.96
CA GLN A 331 21.99 -5.05 20.11
C GLN A 331 22.73 -4.40 21.28
N ARG A 332 22.45 -3.13 21.59
CA ARG A 332 23.03 -2.43 22.74
C ARG A 332 22.44 -2.89 24.08
N SER A 333 21.19 -3.35 24.13
CA SER A 333 20.52 -3.69 25.40
C SER A 333 21.08 -4.93 26.15
N PRO A 334 21.62 -5.98 25.50
CA PRO A 334 22.41 -7.03 26.15
C PRO A 334 23.79 -6.56 26.63
N ALA A 335 24.42 -5.63 25.91
CA ALA A 335 25.72 -5.06 26.29
C ALA A 335 25.57 -4.10 27.48
N ILE A 336 24.52 -3.28 27.50
CA ILE A 336 24.15 -2.38 28.60
C ILE A 336 23.75 -3.19 29.84
N ARG A 337 22.95 -4.26 29.70
CA ARG A 337 22.65 -5.17 30.83
C ARG A 337 23.89 -5.87 31.39
N ARG A 338 24.85 -6.26 30.54
CA ARG A 338 26.15 -6.81 30.98
C ARG A 338 27.04 -5.77 31.65
N ALA A 339 27.05 -4.53 31.15
CA ALA A 339 27.81 -3.42 31.74
C ALA A 339 27.24 -3.00 33.10
N LEU A 340 25.91 -2.98 33.25
CA LEU A 340 25.24 -2.69 34.51
C LEU A 340 25.44 -3.82 35.54
N ARG A 341 25.39 -5.10 35.13
CA ARG A 341 25.73 -6.23 36.02
C ARG A 341 27.19 -6.25 36.48
N ARG A 342 28.13 -5.79 35.64
CA ARG A 342 29.55 -5.66 36.03
C ARG A 342 29.80 -4.50 37.01
N ARG A 343 28.99 -3.44 36.96
CA ARG A 343 29.06 -2.32 37.93
C ARG A 343 28.37 -2.61 39.26
N SER A 344 27.48 -3.60 39.32
CA SER A 344 26.73 -3.95 40.54
C SER A 344 27.31 -5.14 41.30
N VAL A 345 28.55 -5.55 41.04
CA VAL A 345 29.27 -6.46 41.95
C VAL A 345 29.86 -5.58 43.06
N PRO A 346 29.37 -5.64 44.31
CA PRO A 346 30.01 -4.91 45.39
C PRO A 346 31.37 -5.57 45.64
N THR A 347 32.43 -4.78 45.52
CA THR A 347 33.72 -5.08 46.13
C THR A 347 33.46 -5.22 47.61
N ARG A 348 33.35 -6.46 48.11
CA ARG A 348 33.37 -6.75 49.54
C ARG A 348 34.81 -6.51 49.98
N THR A 349 35.13 -5.24 50.25
CA THR A 349 36.33 -4.85 50.98
C THR A 349 36.28 -5.53 52.33
N ALA A 350 37.14 -6.54 52.49
CA ALA A 350 37.60 -7.00 53.78
C ALA A 350 38.21 -5.81 54.52
N VAL A 351 37.63 -5.39 55.65
CA VAL A 351 38.28 -4.84 56.85
C VAL A 351 37.24 -4.80 57.97
N HIS A 352 37.42 -5.69 58.94
CA HIS A 352 37.38 -5.42 60.39
C HIS A 352 37.82 -6.75 61.04
N ASP A 353 39.06 -6.81 61.54
CA ASP A 353 39.39 -6.53 62.94
C ASP A 353 38.46 -7.35 63.85
N GLY A 354 38.86 -8.51 64.35
CA GLY A 354 39.98 -8.65 65.26
C GLY A 354 39.42 -8.55 66.68
N LEU A 355 39.12 -9.68 67.29
CA LEU A 355 39.06 -9.91 68.74
C LEU A 355 38.67 -11.38 69.02
N GLY A 356 39.55 -12.09 69.73
CA GLY A 356 39.24 -13.24 70.59
C GLY A 356 38.97 -14.58 69.89
N GLU A 357 39.94 -15.50 69.94
CA GLU A 357 40.02 -16.45 71.06
C GLU A 357 41.26 -17.35 70.90
N LEU A 358 42.02 -17.38 71.99
CA LEU A 358 43.06 -18.34 72.30
C LEU A 358 42.39 -19.60 72.85
N SER A 359 42.52 -20.73 72.15
CA SER A 359 42.50 -22.12 72.66
C SER A 359 42.58 -23.00 71.41
N GLU A 360 43.45 -23.97 71.20
CA GLU A 360 44.12 -24.89 72.12
C GLU A 360 45.25 -25.55 71.31
N ARG A 361 46.36 -25.85 71.98
CA ARG A 361 47.49 -26.61 71.44
C ARG A 361 47.18 -28.11 71.48
N GLU A 362 47.77 -28.83 70.52
CA GLU A 362 48.28 -30.22 70.59
C GLU A 362 47.24 -31.34 70.86
N ALA A 363 47.19 -32.45 70.12
CA ALA A 363 48.29 -33.30 69.67
C ALA A 363 47.87 -34.19 68.46
N PRO A 364 48.84 -34.82 67.76
CA PRO A 364 48.60 -35.72 66.63
C PRO A 364 48.49 -37.20 67.07
N GLY A 365 47.78 -38.03 66.30
CA GLY A 365 47.88 -39.50 66.41
C GLY A 365 46.67 -40.26 65.87
N ASP A 366 46.91 -40.95 64.75
CA ASP A 366 46.17 -42.03 64.06
C ASP A 366 44.81 -41.76 63.39
#